data_AF-A0A5D0HDU0-F1
#
_entry.id   AF-A0A5D0HDU0-F1
#
_cell.length_a   1.000
_cell.length_b   1.000
_cell.length_c   1.000
_cell.angle_alpha   90.00
_cell.angle_beta   90.00
_cell.angle_gamma   90.00
#
_symmetry.space_group_name_H-M   'P 1'
#
loop_
_entity.id
_entity.type
_entity.pdbx_description
1 polymer ?
#
loop_
_entity_poly.entity_id
_entity_poly.type
_entity_poly.pdbx_seq_one_letter_code
_entity_poly.pdbx_strand_id
1 'polypeptide(L)'
;GFERPRPCRDEAGLFDKIRFIAVRCGKYGFFSGHSSNSMAAAVFAGLTLRPYYKNLIFILLFWSAVVAYSRIYVGVHYPTDIICGLTFGAISGFLFYKLGQFLIKKYITT
;
A
#
# COMPACT_ATOMS: atom_id res chain seq x y z
N GLY A 1 -7.73 15.19 5.64
CA GLY A 1 -6.86 14.45 4.69
C GLY A 1 -6.25 15.45 3.73
N PHE A 2 -5.08 15.15 3.15
CA PHE A 2 -4.46 16.06 2.18
C PHE A 2 -5.29 16.08 0.89
N GLU A 3 -5.82 17.25 0.51
CA GLU A 3 -6.79 17.42 -0.59
C GLU A 3 -6.11 17.45 -1.97
N ARG A 4 -5.23 16.48 -2.22
CA ARG A 4 -4.54 16.39 -3.52
C ARG A 4 -5.50 15.90 -4.60
N PRO A 5 -5.70 16.65 -5.69
CA PRO A 5 -6.51 16.20 -6.82
C PRO A 5 -5.86 14.99 -7.48
N ARG A 6 -6.69 14.09 -8.03
CA ARG A 6 -6.18 12.92 -8.77
C ARG A 6 -5.63 13.32 -10.14
N PRO A 7 -4.77 12.50 -10.77
CA PRO A 7 -4.26 12.78 -12.12
C PRO A 7 -5.37 12.99 -13.15
N CYS A 8 -6.53 12.33 -12.98
CA CYS A 8 -7.69 12.49 -13.86
C CYS A 8 -8.48 13.80 -13.69
N ARG A 9 -8.16 14.62 -12.69
CA ARG A 9 -8.70 15.98 -12.51
C ARG A 9 -7.62 17.06 -12.53
N ASP A 10 -6.40 16.68 -12.90
CA ASP A 10 -5.30 17.63 -12.91
C ASP A 10 -5.47 18.58 -14.09
N GLU A 11 -5.59 19.86 -13.78
CA GLU A 11 -5.83 20.93 -14.77
C GLU A 11 -4.57 21.22 -15.60
N ALA A 12 -3.42 20.64 -15.25
CA ALA A 12 -2.14 20.79 -15.95
C ALA A 12 -2.04 20.05 -17.31
N GLY A 13 -3.15 19.54 -17.86
CA GLY A 13 -3.17 18.85 -19.15
C GLY A 13 -2.48 17.47 -19.14
N LEU A 14 -2.31 16.87 -17.95
CA LEU A 14 -1.70 15.54 -17.81
C LEU A 14 -2.63 14.43 -18.34
N PHE A 15 -3.94 14.69 -18.42
CA PHE A 15 -4.95 13.72 -18.84
C PHE A 15 -4.63 13.07 -20.19
N ASP A 16 -4.19 13.85 -21.18
CA ASP A 16 -3.84 13.35 -22.52
C ASP A 16 -2.55 12.52 -22.54
N LYS A 17 -1.71 12.64 -21.50
CA LYS A 17 -0.44 11.91 -21.37
C LYS A 17 -0.54 10.66 -20.48
N ILE A 18 -1.67 10.45 -19.81
CA ILE A 18 -1.86 9.34 -18.89
C ILE A 18 -2.89 8.38 -19.46
N ARG A 19 -2.61 7.08 -19.37
CA ARG A 19 -3.57 6.04 -19.71
C ARG A 19 -4.61 5.89 -18.59
N PHE A 20 -5.65 6.72 -18.61
CA PHE A 20 -6.75 6.62 -17.66
C PHE A 20 -7.76 5.54 -18.10
N ILE A 21 -7.78 4.42 -17.37
CA ILE A 21 -8.62 3.24 -17.71
C ILE A 21 -9.78 3.07 -16.69
N ALA A 22 -9.80 3.85 -15.62
CA ALA A 22 -10.79 3.68 -14.57
C ALA A 22 -12.18 4.22 -14.96
N VAL A 23 -13.23 3.50 -14.56
CA VAL A 23 -14.64 3.87 -14.81
C VAL A 23 -15.04 5.16 -14.09
N ARG A 24 -14.38 5.49 -12.96
CA ARG A 24 -14.70 6.67 -12.14
C ARG A 24 -13.44 7.39 -11.68
N CYS A 25 -13.47 8.72 -11.78
CA CYS A 25 -12.44 9.61 -11.27
C CYS A 25 -12.90 10.24 -9.93
N GLY A 26 -12.35 9.77 -8.82
CA GLY A 26 -12.55 10.37 -7.50
C GLY A 26 -11.94 11.77 -7.39
N LYS A 27 -12.42 12.59 -6.43
CA LYS A 27 -11.90 13.95 -6.18
C LYS A 27 -10.46 13.93 -5.66
N TYR A 28 -10.22 13.21 -4.57
CA TYR A 28 -8.92 13.16 -3.89
C TYR A 28 -8.30 11.77 -3.89
N GLY A 29 -6.97 11.71 -3.91
CA GLY A 29 -6.21 10.47 -4.05
C GLY A 29 -5.06 10.26 -3.06
N PHE A 30 -4.73 11.24 -2.22
CA PHE A 30 -3.58 11.14 -1.32
C PHE A 30 -3.97 10.56 0.05
N PHE A 31 -3.23 9.59 0.61
CA PHE A 31 -2.26 8.69 -0.03
C PHE A 31 -2.97 7.45 -0.59
N SER A 32 -2.30 6.63 -1.39
CA SER A 32 -2.95 5.48 -2.01
C SER A 32 -3.29 4.38 -1.00
N GLY A 33 -4.58 4.18 -0.73
CA GLY A 33 -5.07 3.12 0.16
C GLY A 33 -4.76 1.70 -0.35
N HIS A 34 -4.79 1.46 -1.67
CA HIS A 34 -4.41 0.16 -2.23
C HIS A 34 -2.94 -0.16 -1.97
N SER A 35 -2.08 0.84 -2.12
CA SER A 35 -0.64 0.73 -1.85
C SER A 35 -0.36 0.49 -0.36
N SER A 36 -1.02 1.27 0.51
CA SER A 36 -0.89 1.13 1.96
C SER A 36 -1.37 -0.22 2.47
N ASN A 37 -2.58 -0.63 2.09
CA ASN A 37 -3.18 -1.85 2.64
C ASN A 37 -2.44 -3.10 2.16
N SER A 38 -2.04 -3.16 0.87
CA SER A 38 -1.28 -4.29 0.35
C SER A 38 0.10 -4.41 1.00
N MET A 39 0.78 -3.29 1.25
CA MET A 39 2.09 -3.31 1.91
C MET A 39 1.97 -3.67 3.40
N ALA A 40 0.96 -3.15 4.11
CA ALA A 40 0.69 -3.52 5.49
C ALA A 40 0.41 -5.02 5.62
N ALA A 41 -0.43 -5.57 4.73
CA ALA A 41 -0.70 -7.01 4.69
C ALA A 41 0.58 -7.83 4.38
N ALA A 42 1.38 -7.39 3.41
CA ALA A 42 2.61 -8.07 3.04
C ALA A 42 3.63 -8.12 4.19
N VAL A 43 3.85 -7.00 4.87
CA VAL A 43 4.78 -6.91 6.01
C VAL A 43 4.25 -7.70 7.20
N PHE A 44 2.98 -7.51 7.57
CA PHE A 44 2.39 -8.19 8.72
C PHE A 44 2.38 -9.72 8.53
N ALA A 45 1.80 -10.20 7.42
CA ALA A 45 1.72 -11.64 7.15
C ALA A 45 3.10 -12.24 6.88
N GLY A 46 3.96 -11.54 6.14
CA GLY A 46 5.32 -11.99 5.85
C GLY A 46 6.18 -12.17 7.10
N LEU A 47 6.07 -11.26 8.07
CA LEU A 47 6.79 -11.38 9.35
C LEU A 47 6.17 -12.44 10.28
N THR A 48 4.85 -12.53 10.33
CA THR A 48 4.12 -13.50 11.16
C THR A 48 4.38 -14.93 10.70
N LEU A 49 4.39 -15.17 9.39
CA LEU A 49 4.57 -16.49 8.79
C LEU A 49 6.04 -16.85 8.54
N ARG A 50 6.98 -15.95 8.80
CA ARG A 50 8.43 -16.16 8.61
C ARG A 50 8.96 -17.46 9.24
N PRO A 51 8.52 -17.91 10.43
CA PRO A 51 8.99 -19.18 11.02
C PRO A 51 8.65 -20.41 10.16
N TYR A 52 7.53 -20.38 9.44
CA TYR A 52 7.03 -21.48 8.62
C TYR A 52 7.49 -21.35 7.15
N TYR A 53 7.49 -20.12 6.63
CA TYR A 53 7.76 -19.84 5.21
C TYR A 53 8.73 -18.65 5.06
N LYS A 54 10.04 -18.93 5.16
CA LYS A 54 11.10 -17.91 5.15
C LYS A 54 11.07 -16.98 3.92
N ASN A 55 10.70 -17.51 2.75
CA ASN A 55 10.72 -16.76 1.50
C ASN A 55 9.40 -16.06 1.16
N LEU A 56 8.33 -16.32 1.93
CA LEU A 56 7.00 -15.78 1.63
C LEU A 56 6.96 -14.25 1.70
N ILE A 57 7.78 -13.64 2.56
CA ILE A 57 7.88 -12.19 2.67
C ILE A 57 8.28 -11.54 1.35
N PHE A 58 9.22 -12.12 0.60
CA PHE A 58 9.66 -11.56 -0.69
C PHE A 58 8.56 -11.66 -1.75
N ILE A 59 7.81 -12.76 -1.75
CA ILE A 59 6.66 -12.95 -2.66
C ILE A 59 5.57 -11.93 -2.35
N LEU A 60 5.25 -11.70 -1.08
CA LEU A 60 4.24 -10.73 -0.66
C LEU A 60 4.66 -9.28 -0.94
N LEU A 61 5.94 -8.94 -0.74
CA LEU A 61 6.47 -7.62 -1.09
C LEU A 61 6.42 -7.39 -2.60
N PHE A 62 6.79 -8.41 -3.40
CA PHE A 62 6.66 -8.34 -4.86
C PHE A 62 5.20 -8.15 -5.28
N TRP A 63 4.29 -8.93 -4.71
CA TRP A 63 2.86 -8.78 -4.95
C TRP A 63 2.35 -7.38 -4.60
N SER A 64 2.74 -6.83 -3.44
CA SER A 64 2.38 -5.47 -3.05
C SER A 64 2.94 -4.42 -4.03
N ALA A 65 4.16 -4.60 -4.52
CA ALA A 65 4.75 -3.73 -5.54
C ALA A 65 3.98 -3.78 -6.86
N VAL A 66 3.52 -4.96 -7.30
CA VAL A 66 2.67 -5.12 -8.49
C VAL A 66 1.31 -4.42 -8.30
N VAL A 67 0.70 -4.56 -7.13
CA VAL A 67 -0.57 -3.87 -6.78
C VAL A 67 -0.35 -2.35 -6.80
N ALA A 68 0.73 -1.86 -6.22
CA ALA A 68 1.08 -0.45 -6.22
C ALA A 68 1.31 0.09 -7.64
N TYR A 69 2.05 -0.64 -8.48
CA TYR A 69 2.28 -0.30 -9.88
C TYR A 69 0.98 -0.25 -10.69
N SER A 70 0.03 -1.16 -10.44
CA SER A 70 -1.27 -1.15 -11.12
C SER A 70 -2.01 0.20 -10.97
N ARG A 71 -1.79 0.91 -9.86
CA ARG A 71 -2.44 2.20 -9.58
C ARG A 71 -1.83 3.35 -10.39
N ILE A 72 -0.53 3.25 -10.68
CA ILE A 72 0.17 4.17 -11.59
C ILE A 72 -0.30 3.87 -13.01
N TYR A 73 -0.32 2.60 -13.40
CA TYR A 73 -0.70 2.16 -14.74
C TYR A 73 -2.12 2.56 -15.13
N VAL A 74 -3.08 2.46 -14.20
CA VAL A 74 -4.48 2.88 -14.42
C VAL A 74 -4.64 4.41 -14.37
N GLY A 75 -3.59 5.15 -13.99
CA GLY A 75 -3.59 6.62 -13.99
C GLY A 75 -4.40 7.26 -12.86
N VAL A 76 -4.64 6.53 -11.77
CA VAL A 76 -5.51 7.00 -10.66
C VAL A 76 -4.76 7.64 -9.50
N HIS A 77 -3.45 7.41 -9.43
CA HIS A 77 -2.55 7.93 -8.39
C HIS A 77 -1.21 8.33 -8.99
N TYR A 78 -0.58 9.33 -8.38
CA TYR A 78 0.77 9.71 -8.74
C TYR A 78 1.81 8.78 -8.08
N PRO A 79 3.02 8.69 -8.63
CA PRO A 79 4.11 7.92 -8.02
C PRO A 79 4.39 8.31 -6.57
N THR A 80 4.26 9.59 -6.22
CA THR A 80 4.44 10.06 -4.84
C THR A 80 3.33 9.59 -3.89
N ASP A 81 2.08 9.47 -4.34
CA ASP A 81 0.98 8.91 -3.52
C ASP A 81 1.24 7.44 -3.17
N ILE A 82 1.89 6.73 -4.10
CA ILE A 82 2.25 5.33 -3.96
C ILE A 82 3.41 5.16 -2.99
N ILE A 83 4.48 5.95 -3.14
CA ILE A 83 5.62 5.90 -2.22
C ILE A 83 5.15 6.17 -0.78
N CYS A 84 4.38 7.25 -0.56
CA CYS A 84 3.83 7.54 0.77
C CYS A 84 2.92 6.42 1.28
N GLY A 85 2.10 5.83 0.40
CA GLY A 85 1.24 4.69 0.74
C GLY A 85 2.05 3.45 1.15
N LEU A 86 3.07 3.07 0.38
CA LEU A 86 3.96 1.96 0.72
C LEU A 86 4.67 2.20 2.05
N THR A 87 5.22 3.39 2.29
CA THR A 87 5.89 3.72 3.54
C THR A 87 4.94 3.61 4.73
N PHE A 88 3.74 4.17 4.63
CA PHE A 88 2.74 4.10 5.69
C PHE A 88 2.27 2.65 5.93
N GLY A 89 2.06 1.88 4.86
CA GLY A 89 1.74 0.46 4.92
C GLY A 89 2.81 -0.36 5.62
N ALA A 90 4.09 -0.12 5.28
CA ALA A 90 5.21 -0.85 5.89
C ALA A 90 5.34 -0.57 7.39
N ILE A 91 5.24 0.71 7.79
CA ILE A 91 5.29 1.12 9.19
C ILE A 91 4.11 0.51 9.96
N SER A 92 2.88 0.66 9.45
CA SER A 92 1.69 0.12 10.11
C SER A 92 1.74 -1.40 10.23
N GLY A 93 2.07 -2.13 9.16
CA GLY A 93 2.22 -3.59 9.19
C GLY A 93 3.26 -4.06 10.20
N PHE A 94 4.40 -3.37 10.31
CA PHE A 94 5.42 -3.67 11.30
C PHE A 94 4.97 -3.38 12.74
N LEU A 95 4.29 -2.25 12.97
CA LEU A 95 3.74 -1.90 14.28
C LEU A 95 2.71 -2.95 14.74
N PHE A 96 1.79 -3.36 13.86
CA PHE A 96 0.82 -4.41 14.17
C PHE A 96 1.48 -5.77 14.42
N TYR A 97 2.54 -6.10 13.68
CA TYR A 97 3.33 -7.30 13.96
C TYR A 97 3.94 -7.26 15.37
N LYS A 98 4.57 -6.14 15.75
CA LYS A 98 5.13 -5.95 17.10
C LYS A 98 4.07 -5.99 18.20
N LEU A 99 2.92 -5.35 17.96
CA LEU A 99 1.78 -5.38 18.86
C LEU A 99 1.27 -6.82 19.04
N GLY A 100 1.12 -7.58 17.96
CA GLY A 100 0.74 -8.99 18.00
C GLY A 100 1.70 -9.83 18.85
N GLN A 101 3.01 -9.68 18.63
CA GLN A 101 4.02 -10.36 19.43
C GLN A 101 3.94 -9.99 20.92
N PHE A 102 3.72 -8.71 21.23
CA PHE A 102 3.55 -8.23 22.60
C PHE A 102 2.31 -8.84 23.27
N LEU A 103 1.17 -8.86 22.57
CA LEU A 103 -0.08 -9.42 23.09
C LEU A 103 0.01 -10.93 23.28
N ILE A 104 0.58 -11.66 22.33
CA ILE A 104 0.79 -13.11 22.44
C ILE A 104 1.66 -13.43 23.66
N LYS A 105 2.78 -12.72 23.82
CA LYS A 105 3.67 -12.90 24.98
C LYS A 105 2.96 -12.59 26.30
N LYS A 106 2.12 -11.55 26.33
CA LYS A 106 1.45 -11.09 27.56
C LYS A 106 0.28 -11.99 27.99
N TYR A 107 -0.46 -12.57 27.05
CA TYR A 107 -1.73 -13.25 27.35
C TYR A 107 -1.75 -14.75 27.05
N ILE A 108 -0.85 -15.25 26.21
CA ILE A 108 -0.84 -16.67 25.80
C ILE A 108 0.32 -17.41 26.45
N THR A 109 1.51 -16.81 26.47
CA THR A 109 2.74 -17.45 26.99
C THR A 109 2.98 -17.15 28.48
N THR A 110 1.92 -17.28 29.30
CA THR A 110 2.02 -17.31 30.78
C THR A 110 2.10 -18.76 31.23
#